data_AF-A0A535H7R4-F1
#
_entry.id   AF-A0A535H7R4-F1
#
_cell.length_a   1.000
_cell.length_b   1.000
_cell.length_c   1.000
_cell.angle_alpha   90.00
_cell.angle_beta   90.00
_cell.angle_gamma   90.00
#
_symmetry.space_group_name_H-M   'P 1'
#
loop_
_entity.id
_entity.type
_entity.pdbx_description
1 polymer ?
#
loop_
_entity_poly.entity_id
_entity_poly.type
_entity_poly.pdbx_seq_one_letter_code
_entity_poly.pdbx_strand_id
1 'polypeptide(L)' 'NPDLLRYLASLGLIPGALIQVEAVAPYGGVYTLRVGAQTHAVGDAVTQAVLVRPATTEPVSER' A
#
# COMPACT_ATOMS: atom_id res chain seq x y z
N ASN A 1 2.41 -0.37 -18.07
CA ASN A 1 1.21 0.45 -18.28
C ASN A 1 1.48 1.86 -17.74
N PRO A 2 1.70 2.87 -18.60
CA PRO A 2 2.09 4.22 -18.17
C PRO A 2 1.00 4.97 -17.40
N ASP A 3 -0.28 4.70 -17.65
CA ASP A 3 -1.38 5.33 -16.91
C ASP A 3 -1.43 4.85 -15.46
N LEU A 4 -1.22 3.55 -15.25
CA LEU A 4 -1.12 2.97 -13.90
C LEU A 4 0.05 3.59 -13.10
N LEU A 5 1.22 3.74 -13.73
CA LEU A 5 2.37 4.34 -13.05
C LEU A 5 2.12 5.81 -12.68
N ARG A 6 1.44 6.57 -13.55
CA ARG A 6 1.04 7.95 -13.25
C ARG A 6 0.03 8.01 -12.10
N TYR A 7 -0.93 7.10 -12.09
CA TYR A 7 -1.88 6.98 -11.00
C TYR A 7 -1.19 6.64 -9.66
N LEU A 8 -0.31 5.63 -9.63
CA LEU A 8 0.45 5.28 -8.43
C LEU A 8 1.28 6.46 -7.92
N ALA A 9 1.97 7.17 -8.82
CA ALA A 9 2.73 8.36 -8.47
C ALA A 9 1.84 9.48 -7.88
N SER A 10 0.62 9.66 -8.38
CA SER A 10 -0.33 10.65 -7.83
C SER A 10 -0.81 10.31 -6.40
N LEU A 11 -0.77 9.03 -6.01
CA LEU A 11 -1.04 8.58 -4.64
C LEU A 11 0.20 8.63 -3.74
N GLY A 12 1.36 9.06 -4.26
CA GLY A 12 2.65 8.99 -3.56
C GLY A 12 3.24 7.57 -3.47
N LEU A 13 2.64 6.59 -4.15
CA LEU A 13 3.11 5.21 -4.20
C LEU A 13 4.26 5.08 -5.22
N ILE A 14 5.45 5.44 -4.77
CA ILE A 14 6.70 5.31 -5.54
C ILE A 14 7.67 4.34 -4.84
N PRO A 15 8.65 3.76 -5.57
CA PRO A 15 9.65 2.90 -4.95
C PRO A 15 10.35 3.60 -3.79
N GLY A 16 10.40 2.92 -2.64
CA GLY A 16 10.99 3.44 -1.41
C GLY A 16 10.05 4.27 -0.52
N ALA A 17 8.83 4.56 -0.98
CA ALA A 17 7.82 5.19 -0.14
C ALA A 17 7.50 4.30 1.08
N LEU A 18 7.47 4.92 2.26
CA LEU A 18 6.94 4.28 3.47
C LEU A 18 5.42 4.38 3.46
N ILE A 19 4.78 3.24 3.68
CA ILE A 19 3.33 3.13 3.73
C ILE A 19 2.92 2.43 5.02
N GLN A 20 1.73 2.75 5.51
CA GLN A 20 1.11 2.05 6.63
C GLN A 20 -0.26 1.55 6.18
N VAL A 21 -0.52 0.26 6.40
CA VAL A 21 -1.87 -0.29 6.22
C VAL A 21 -2.67 0.08 7.46
N GLU A 22 -3.68 0.94 7.32
CA GLU A 22 -4.53 1.39 8.42
C GLU A 22 -5.76 0.51 8.60
N ALA A 23 -6.31 -0.02 7.50
CA ALA A 23 -7.44 -0.95 7.56
C ALA A 23 -7.46 -1.89 6.35
N VAL A 24 -8.09 -3.04 6.53
CA VAL A 24 -8.44 -3.99 5.48
C VAL A 24 -9.96 -4.13 5.47
N ALA A 25 -10.59 -3.94 4.32
CA ALA A 25 -12.04 -4.09 4.21
C ALA A 25 -12.46 -5.54 4.52
N PRO A 26 -13.67 -5.75 5.10
CA PRO A 26 -14.22 -7.08 5.25
C PRO A 26 -14.22 -7.82 3.91
N TYR A 27 -13.86 -9.12 3.93
CA TYR A 27 -13.73 -9.98 2.75
C TYR A 27 -12.53 -9.69 1.81
N GLY A 28 -11.67 -8.74 2.17
CA GLY A 28 -10.48 -8.40 1.38
C GLY A 28 -10.78 -7.56 0.14
N GLY A 29 -9.74 -7.27 -0.64
CA GLY A 29 -9.86 -6.60 -1.94
C GLY A 29 -9.78 -5.07 -1.92
N VAL A 30 -9.94 -4.44 -0.75
CA VAL A 30 -9.65 -3.01 -0.55
C VAL A 30 -8.83 -2.81 0.71
N TYR A 31 -7.74 -2.05 0.56
CA TYR A 31 -6.83 -1.70 1.64
C TYR A 31 -6.84 -0.19 1.81
N THR A 32 -6.99 0.26 3.05
CA THR A 32 -6.81 1.66 3.41
C THR A 32 -5.34 1.86 3.77
N LEU A 33 -4.61 2.57 2.92
CA LEU A 33 -3.20 2.85 3.07
C LEU A 33 -2.98 4.32 3.41
N ARG A 34 -2.11 4.57 4.38
CA ARG A 34 -1.56 5.90 4.61
C ARG A 34 -0.20 6.03 3.94
N VAL A 35 -0.05 7.08 3.14
CA VAL A 35 1.18 7.45 2.45
C VAL A 35 1.51 8.89 2.83
N GLY A 36 2.57 9.08 3.61
CA GLY A 36 2.88 10.38 4.21
C GLY A 36 1.74 10.87 5.14
N ALA A 37 1.08 11.97 4.74
CA ALA A 37 -0.02 12.59 5.47
C ALA A 37 -1.41 12.28 4.88
N GLN A 38 -1.48 11.51 3.79
CA GLN A 38 -2.71 11.22 3.08
C GLN A 38 -3.12 9.76 3.27
N THR A 39 -4.43 9.52 3.34
CA THR A 39 -5.00 8.18 3.42
C THR A 39 -5.77 7.89 2.13
N HIS A 40 -5.55 6.71 1.57
CA HIS A 40 -6.09 6.25 0.29
C HIS A 40 -6.68 4.86 0.42
N ALA A 41 -7.91 4.67 -0.04
CA ALA A 41 -8.46 3.34 -0.28
C ALA A 41 -7.98 2.83 -1.64
N VAL A 42 -7.30 1.70 -1.67
CA VAL A 42 -6.80 1.08 -2.91
C VAL A 42 -7.40 -0.30 -3.10
N GLY A 43 -7.85 -0.57 -4.31
CA GLY A 43 -8.42 -1.86 -4.70
C GLY A 43 -7.38 -2.82 -5.30
N ASP A 44 -7.86 -4.00 -5.71
CA ASP A 44 -7.04 -5.10 -6.22
C ASP A 44 -6.07 -4.73 -7.35
N ALA A 45 -6.47 -3.84 -8.26
CA ALA A 45 -5.62 -3.43 -9.37
C ALA A 45 -4.30 -2.79 -8.91
N VAL A 46 -4.31 -2.09 -7.77
CA VAL A 46 -3.12 -1.48 -7.17
C VAL A 46 -2.37 -2.51 -6.34
N THR A 47 -3.07 -3.27 -5.51
CA THR A 47 -2.44 -4.21 -4.56
C THR A 47 -1.73 -5.37 -5.28
N GLN A 48 -2.23 -5.80 -6.45
CA GLN A 48 -1.58 -6.81 -7.28
C GLN A 48 -0.40 -6.26 -8.09
N ALA A 49 -0.34 -4.94 -8.30
CA ALA A 49 0.68 -4.29 -9.11
C ALA A 49 1.87 -3.75 -8.30
N VAL A 50 1.73 -3.62 -6.98
CA VAL A 50 2.72 -2.99 -6.10
C VAL A 50 3.34 -4.02 -5.18
N LEU A 51 4.66 -4.20 -5.32
CA LEU A 51 5.45 -5.02 -4.41
C LEU A 51 5.92 -4.18 -3.22
N VAL A 52 5.80 -4.75 -2.03
CA VAL A 52 6.22 -4.12 -0.78
C VAL A 52 7.11 -5.07 0.01
N ARG A 53 7.90 -4.50 0.92
CA ARG A 53 8.64 -5.24 1.93
C ARG A 53 8.34 -4.65 3.30
N PRO A 54 8.35 -5.46 4.38
CA PRO A 54 8.23 -4.93 5.73
C PRO A 54 9.27 -3.84 6.00
N ALA A 55 8.83 -2.71 6.60
CA ALA A 55 9.71 -1.59 6.93
C ALA A 55 10.66 -1.91 8.10
N THR A 56 10.20 -2.77 9.02
CA THR A 56 11.02 -3.26 10.14
C THR A 56 11.43 -4.71 9.86
N THR A 57 12.71 -5.00 10.07
CA THR A 57 13.25 -6.37 10.11
C THR A 57 13.18 -6.88 11.55
N GLU A 58 11.99 -6.87 12.17
CA GLU A 58 11.79 -7.59 13.43
C GLU A 58 10.89 -8.79 13.13
N PRO A 59 11.29 -10.01 13.53
CA PRO A 59 10.45 -11.18 13.35
C PRO A 59 9.14 -10.93 14.10
N VAL A 60 8.03 -11.18 13.41
CA VAL A 60 6.69 -11.19 14.03
C VAL A 60 6.76 -12.17 15.21
N SER A 61 6.87 -11.64 16.42
CA SER A 61 6.80 -12.44 17.63
C SER A 61 5.33 -12.75 17.85
N GLU A 62 4.88 -13.90 17.35
CA GLU A 62 3.61 -14.50 17.75
C GLU A 62 3.59 -14.63 19.28
N ARG A 63 2.55 -14.08 19.91
CA ARG A 63 2.20 -14.25 21.32
C ARG A 63 0.85 -14.93 21.37
#